data_AF-A0A947I474-F1
#
_entry.id   AF-A0A947I474-F1
#
_cell.length_a   1.000
_cell.length_b   1.000
_cell.length_c   1.000
_cell.angle_alpha   90.00
_cell.angle_beta   90.00
_cell.angle_gamma   90.00
#
_symmetry.space_group_name_H-M   'P 1'
#
loop_
_entity.id
_entity.type
_entity.pdbx_description
1 polymer ?
#
loop_
_entity_poly.entity_id
_entity_poly.type
_entity_poly.pdbx_seq_one_letter_code
_entity_poly.pdbx_strand_id
1 'polypeptide(L)'
;MSSLLSIDELTNMQLPDLLREIKEQSSQVAKMRLGIKMNKEKDNAKYKREKKQLARMQTVLTEKSKEDIKIGDVDDSESGKRNPVSGKADGLSKNIKNGIRIPDSGFRKSNSSITPTKL
;
A
#
# COMPACT_ATOMS: atom_id res chain seq x y z
N MET A 1 -24.64 0.76 0.07
CA MET A 1 -24.17 -0.41 0.82
C MET A 1 -23.14 -1.09 -0.04
N SER A 2 -21.85 -0.99 0.28
CA SER A 2 -20.82 -1.78 -0.41
C SER A 2 -20.74 -3.10 0.34
N SER A 3 -21.23 -4.18 -0.28
CA SER A 3 -21.06 -5.52 0.27
C SER A 3 -19.59 -5.88 0.07
N LEU A 4 -18.88 -6.21 1.16
CA LEU A 4 -17.50 -6.68 1.04
C LEU A 4 -17.52 -8.04 0.36
N LEU A 5 -17.18 -8.06 -0.92
CA LEU A 5 -17.07 -9.30 -1.69
C LEU A 5 -16.04 -10.23 -1.03
N SER A 6 -16.40 -11.51 -0.91
CA SER A 6 -15.51 -12.55 -0.45
C SER A 6 -14.40 -12.79 -1.49
N ILE A 7 -13.32 -13.44 -1.07
CA ILE A 7 -12.23 -13.78 -2.00
C ILE A 7 -12.75 -14.75 -3.07
N ASP A 8 -13.60 -15.71 -2.69
CA ASP A 8 -14.19 -16.68 -3.60
C ASP A 8 -15.12 -16.02 -4.63
N GLU A 9 -15.84 -14.97 -4.24
CA GLU A 9 -16.67 -14.20 -5.17
C GLU A 9 -15.78 -13.46 -6.20
N LEU A 10 -14.67 -12.85 -5.75
CA LEU A 10 -13.75 -12.13 -6.63
C LEU A 10 -13.04 -13.05 -7.63
N THR A 11 -12.64 -14.25 -7.20
CA THR A 11 -12.00 -15.25 -8.08
C THR A 11 -12.97 -15.82 -9.10
N ASN A 12 -14.26 -15.91 -8.78
CA ASN A 12 -15.28 -16.40 -9.71
C ASN A 12 -15.82 -15.32 -10.68
N MET A 13 -15.58 -14.03 -10.45
CA MET A 13 -16.02 -12.96 -11.35
C MET A 13 -15.34 -13.00 -12.73
N GLN A 14 -16.03 -12.54 -13.78
CA GLN A 14 -15.37 -12.33 -15.07
C GLN A 14 -14.37 -11.17 -14.98
N LEU A 15 -13.26 -11.24 -15.74
CA LEU A 15 -12.24 -10.20 -15.81
C LEU A 15 -12.80 -8.79 -16.10
N PRO A 16 -13.69 -8.57 -17.09
CA PRO A 16 -14.29 -7.26 -17.34
C PRO A 16 -15.12 -6.73 -16.16
N ASP A 17 -15.88 -7.59 -15.50
CA ASP A 17 -16.66 -7.21 -14.32
C ASP A 17 -15.76 -6.85 -13.14
N LEU A 18 -14.67 -7.59 -12.93
CA LEU A 18 -13.69 -7.31 -11.88
C LEU A 18 -13.04 -5.94 -12.11
N LEU A 19 -12.70 -5.60 -13.35
CA LEU A 19 -12.17 -4.28 -13.69
C LEU A 19 -13.17 -3.15 -13.45
N ARG A 20 -14.45 -3.36 -13.79
CA ARG A 20 -15.53 -2.39 -13.49
C ARG A 20 -15.63 -2.16 -11.98
N GLU A 21 -15.67 -3.23 -11.20
CA GLU A 21 -15.79 -3.16 -9.75
C GLU A 21 -14.58 -2.47 -9.12
N ILE A 22 -13.36 -2.77 -9.58
CA ILE A 22 -12.13 -2.08 -9.13
C ILE A 22 -12.23 -0.58 -9.37
N LYS A 23 -12.72 -0.17 -10.54
CA LYS A 23 -12.89 1.25 -10.89
C LYS A 23 -13.89 1.93 -9.94
N GLU A 24 -15.03 1.31 -9.71
CA GLU A 24 -16.06 1.84 -8.79
C GLU A 24 -15.52 1.95 -7.36
N GLN A 25 -14.94 0.88 -6.84
CA GLN A 25 -14.35 0.84 -5.51
C GLN A 25 -13.21 1.87 -5.36
N SER A 26 -12.38 2.05 -6.39
CA SER A 26 -11.31 3.06 -6.38
C SER A 26 -11.86 4.48 -6.25
N SER A 27 -12.95 4.79 -6.97
CA SER A 27 -13.59 6.11 -6.94
C SER A 27 -14.20 6.40 -5.57
N GLN A 28 -14.82 5.38 -4.94
CA GLN A 28 -15.37 5.49 -3.60
C GLN A 28 -14.27 5.73 -2.56
N VAL A 29 -13.18 4.96 -2.60
CA VAL A 29 -12.03 5.14 -1.70
C VAL A 29 -11.39 6.52 -1.88
N ALA A 30 -11.28 7.02 -3.12
CA ALA A 30 -10.78 8.36 -3.39
C ALA A 30 -11.69 9.45 -2.82
N LYS A 31 -13.01 9.31 -2.98
CA LYS A 31 -14.01 10.22 -2.40
C LYS A 31 -13.93 10.25 -0.88
N MET A 32 -13.84 9.09 -0.23
CA MET A 32 -13.67 8.98 1.22
C MET A 32 -12.37 9.62 1.71
N ARG A 33 -11.26 9.38 1.00
CA ARG A 33 -9.97 10.00 1.32
C ARG A 33 -10.06 11.52 1.30
N LEU A 34 -10.75 12.07 0.29
CA LEU A 34 -10.98 13.52 0.20
C LEU A 34 -11.88 14.00 1.34
N GLY A 35 -12.97 13.29 1.64
CA GLY A 35 -13.87 13.61 2.74
C GLY A 35 -13.17 13.65 4.11
N ILE A 36 -12.32 12.66 4.38
CA ILE A 36 -11.48 12.60 5.59
C ILE A 36 -10.50 13.76 5.61
N LYS A 37 -9.79 14.02 4.50
CA LYS A 37 -8.82 15.12 4.42
C LYS A 37 -9.46 16.49 4.66
N MET A 38 -10.71 16.66 4.25
CA MET A 38 -11.50 17.87 4.44
C MET A 38 -12.26 17.90 5.77
N ASN A 39 -12.05 16.92 6.66
CA ASN A 39 -12.79 16.75 7.93
C ASN A 39 -14.32 16.67 7.77
N LYS A 40 -14.82 16.31 6.57
CA LYS A 40 -16.24 16.14 6.25
C LYS A 40 -16.74 14.73 6.56
N GLU A 41 -15.84 13.76 6.60
CA GLU A 41 -16.14 12.35 6.87
C GLU A 41 -15.27 11.85 8.03
N LYS A 42 -15.91 11.35 9.09
CA LYS A 42 -15.23 10.92 10.33
C LYS A 42 -14.94 9.41 10.37
N ASP A 43 -15.51 8.64 9.44
CA ASP A 43 -15.42 7.19 9.46
C ASP A 43 -14.11 6.68 8.81
N ASN A 44 -13.02 6.85 9.56
CA ASN A 44 -11.71 6.32 9.19
C ASN A 44 -11.67 4.79 9.15
N ALA A 45 -12.51 4.13 9.95
CA ALA A 45 -12.55 2.67 10.03
C ALA A 45 -13.11 2.10 8.72
N LYS A 46 -14.20 2.67 8.22
CA LYS A 46 -14.76 2.31 6.92
C LYS A 46 -13.76 2.55 5.79
N TYR A 47 -13.09 3.71 5.75
CA TYR A 47 -12.06 3.97 4.72
C TYR A 47 -10.96 2.88 4.71
N LYS A 48 -10.49 2.47 5.88
CA LYS A 48 -9.49 1.40 5.99
C LYS A 48 -10.01 0.06 5.47
N ARG A 49 -11.26 -0.29 5.75
CA ARG A 49 -11.91 -1.52 5.26
C ARG A 49 -12.04 -1.50 3.73
N GLU A 50 -12.57 -0.42 3.18
CA GLU A 50 -12.77 -0.26 1.74
C GLU A 50 -11.44 -0.25 0.97
N LYS A 51 -10.41 0.40 1.54
CA LYS A 51 -9.04 0.38 1.00
C LYS A 51 -8.45 -1.03 1.00
N LYS A 52 -8.68 -1.81 2.05
CA LYS A 52 -8.22 -3.21 2.12
C LYS A 52 -8.94 -4.07 1.09
N GLN A 53 -10.23 -3.83 0.87
CA GLN A 53 -10.99 -4.52 -0.17
C GLN A 53 -10.44 -4.22 -1.57
N LEU A 54 -10.17 -2.95 -1.88
CA LEU A 54 -9.56 -2.56 -3.15
C LEU A 54 -8.22 -3.29 -3.40
N ALA A 55 -7.38 -3.40 -2.36
CA ALA A 55 -6.12 -4.12 -2.45
C ALA A 55 -6.34 -5.61 -2.78
N ARG A 56 -7.32 -6.27 -2.14
CA ARG A 56 -7.67 -7.67 -2.44
C ARG A 56 -8.08 -7.86 -3.90
N MET A 57 -8.92 -6.97 -4.41
CA MET A 57 -9.39 -7.04 -5.81
C MET A 57 -8.22 -6.88 -6.80
N GLN A 58 -7.27 -5.98 -6.51
CA GLN A 58 -6.05 -5.81 -7.31
C GLN A 58 -5.15 -7.05 -7.29
N THR A 59 -5.05 -7.73 -6.14
CA THR A 59 -4.34 -9.01 -6.03
C THR A 59 -4.98 -10.07 -6.92
N VAL A 60 -6.29 -10.27 -6.83
CA VAL A 60 -7.02 -11.24 -7.67
C VAL A 60 -6.89 -10.92 -9.16
N LEU A 61 -6.94 -9.64 -9.54
CA LEU A 61 -6.71 -9.22 -10.92
C LEU A 61 -5.31 -9.65 -11.41
N THR A 62 -4.29 -9.43 -10.57
CA THR A 62 -2.91 -9.80 -10.87
C THR A 62 -2.75 -11.32 -10.99
N GLU A 63 -3.44 -12.10 -10.17
CA GLU A 63 -3.44 -13.56 -10.21
C GLU A 63 -4.09 -14.07 -11.51
N LYS A 64 -5.28 -13.56 -11.86
CA LYS A 64 -5.96 -13.89 -13.11
C LYS A 64 -5.13 -13.56 -14.34
N SER A 65 -4.54 -12.36 -14.38
CA SER A 65 -3.66 -11.99 -15.50
C SER A 65 -2.41 -12.87 -15.60
N LYS A 66 -1.95 -13.50 -14.52
CA LYS A 66 -0.83 -14.46 -14.58
C LYS A 66 -1.27 -15.84 -15.07
N GLU A 67 -2.50 -16.26 -14.75
CA GLU A 67 -3.06 -17.53 -15.21
C GLU A 67 -3.29 -17.51 -16.73
N ASP A 68 -3.78 -16.39 -17.27
CA ASP A 68 -3.95 -16.21 -18.72
C ASP A 68 -2.62 -16.34 -19.49
N ILE A 69 -1.49 -15.96 -18.86
CA ILE A 69 -0.16 -16.06 -19.46
C ILE A 69 0.34 -17.52 -19.47
N LYS A 70 -0.01 -18.33 -18.47
CA LYS A 70 0.50 -19.71 -18.34
C LYS A 70 -0.11 -20.71 -19.32
N ILE A 71 -1.22 -20.39 -19.95
CA ILE A 71 -1.89 -21.27 -20.94
C ILE A 71 -1.22 -21.17 -22.32
N GLY A 72 -0.31 -20.19 -22.53
CA GLY A 72 0.34 -19.92 -23.81
C GLY A 72 1.73 -20.55 -24.04
N ASP A 73 2.33 -21.23 -23.06
CA ASP A 73 3.71 -21.72 -23.17
C ASP A 73 3.76 -23.26 -23.26
N VAL A 74 3.57 -23.79 -24.47
CA VAL A 74 4.03 -25.14 -24.87
C VAL A 74 5.06 -24.97 -25.99
N ASP A 75 6.31 -25.20 -25.59
CA ASP A 75 7.53 -25.61 -26.33
C ASP A 75 7.83 -25.08 -27.75
N ASP A 76 8.88 -24.26 -27.85
CA ASP A 76 9.99 -24.50 -28.80
C ASP A 76 11.28 -23.74 -28.37
N SER A 77 12.21 -24.52 -27.81
CA SER A 77 13.64 -24.59 -28.15
C SER A 77 14.45 -23.32 -28.53
N GLU A 78 15.51 -23.10 -27.74
CA GLU A 78 16.88 -22.84 -28.22
C GLU A 78 17.40 -21.39 -28.43
N SER A 79 18.26 -20.98 -27.47
CA SER A 79 19.48 -20.17 -27.62
C SER A 79 19.37 -18.67 -28.01
N GLY A 80 19.70 -17.79 -27.07
CA GLY A 80 19.88 -16.36 -27.35
C GLY A 80 20.69 -15.67 -26.26
N LYS A 81 21.98 -15.47 -26.54
CA LYS A 81 23.01 -14.99 -25.61
C LYS A 81 22.71 -13.58 -25.06
N ARG A 82 23.02 -13.43 -23.76
CA ARG A 82 23.40 -12.22 -22.99
C ARG A 82 23.59 -10.94 -23.81
N ASN A 83 22.98 -9.85 -23.35
CA ASN A 83 23.55 -8.51 -23.45
C ASN A 83 23.15 -7.68 -22.22
N PRO A 84 24.06 -7.43 -21.25
CA PRO A 84 23.84 -6.40 -20.25
C PRO A 84 24.05 -5.03 -20.91
N VAL A 85 22.99 -4.24 -21.04
CA VAL A 85 23.11 -2.83 -21.43
C VAL A 85 23.84 -2.09 -20.31
N SER A 86 25.08 -1.73 -20.62
CA SER A 86 25.92 -0.80 -19.88
C SER A 86 25.30 0.60 -19.91
N GLY A 87 24.40 0.88 -18.97
CA GLY A 87 24.01 2.24 -18.62
C GLY A 87 25.02 2.81 -17.64
N LYS A 88 25.90 3.69 -18.13
CA LYS A 88 26.83 4.49 -17.31
C LYS A 88 26.05 5.24 -16.23
N ALA A 89 26.23 4.88 -14.96
CA ALA A 89 25.86 5.71 -13.84
C ALA A 89 27.12 6.48 -13.41
N ASP A 90 27.37 7.58 -14.09
CA ASP A 90 28.30 8.59 -13.62
C ASP A 90 27.69 9.27 -12.38
N GLY A 91 28.39 9.16 -11.25
CA GLY A 91 28.45 10.24 -10.28
C GLY A 91 27.66 10.09 -8.97
N LEU A 92 28.44 10.20 -7.89
CA LEU A 92 28.06 10.71 -6.56
C LEU A 92 27.44 9.71 -5.57
N SER A 93 28.20 8.67 -5.24
CA SER A 93 28.17 8.13 -3.87
C SER A 93 29.12 8.97 -3.00
N LYS A 94 28.58 9.99 -2.31
CA LYS A 94 29.27 10.71 -1.23
C LYS A 94 28.48 10.55 0.06
N ASN A 95 28.81 9.49 0.78
CA ASN A 95 29.17 9.51 2.20
C ASN A 95 28.56 10.66 3.02
N ILE A 96 27.35 10.46 3.57
CA ILE A 96 26.86 11.24 4.72
C ILE A 96 26.93 10.33 5.95
N LYS A 97 28.16 10.03 6.36
CA LYS A 97 28.47 9.86 7.78
C LYS A 97 28.65 11.27 8.31
N ASN A 98 27.63 11.82 8.96
CA ASN A 98 27.76 12.83 10.02
C ASN A 98 26.44 12.90 10.78
N GLY A 99 26.53 12.69 12.09
CA GLY A 99 25.42 12.44 12.98
C GLY A 99 24.42 13.58 13.06
N ILE A 100 23.15 13.24 12.88
CA ILE A 100 22.05 13.97 13.51
C ILE A 100 21.63 13.11 14.70
N ARG A 101 22.11 13.51 15.87
CA ARG A 101 21.63 13.05 17.17
C ARG A 101 20.17 13.51 17.25
N ILE A 102 19.21 12.61 17.06
CA ILE A 102 17.83 12.88 17.45
C ILE A 102 17.83 12.86 18.99
N PRO A 103 17.55 13.97 19.70
CA PRO A 103 17.30 13.90 21.12
C PRO A 103 16.03 13.08 21.32
N ASP A 104 16.21 11.95 21.99
CA ASP A 104 15.16 11.14 22.60
C ASP A 104 14.19 12.08 23.32
N SER A 105 12.97 12.24 22.79
CA SER A 105 11.92 13.02 23.45
C SER A 105 11.43 12.23 24.65
N GLY A 106 12.30 12.13 25.66
CA GLY A 106 11.99 11.64 26.99
C GLY A 106 11.09 12.65 27.65
N PHE A 107 9.78 12.42 27.55
CA PHE A 107 8.80 13.03 28.44
C PHE A 107 9.00 12.42 29.85
N ARG A 108 10.06 12.87 30.53
CA ARG A 108 10.39 12.51 31.90
C ARG A 108 9.37 13.23 32.80
N LYS A 109 8.44 12.49 33.38
CA LYS A 109 7.61 12.97 34.50
C LYS A 109 8.56 13.36 35.64
N SER A 110 8.73 14.65 35.90
CA SER A 110 9.41 15.14 37.09
C SER A 110 8.46 15.03 38.27
N ASN A 111 8.69 14.06 39.15
CA ASN A 111 8.16 14.07 40.51
C ASN A 111 8.94 15.15 41.29
N SER A 112 8.37 16.35 41.41
CA SER A 112 8.85 17.34 42.38
C SER A 112 8.11 17.13 43.70
N SER A 113 8.77 16.48 44.65
CA SER A 113 8.43 16.50 46.07
C SER A 113 8.66 17.91 46.60
N ILE A 114 7.60 18.67 46.83
CA ILE A 114 7.64 19.95 47.54
C ILE A 114 7.03 19.70 48.92
N THR A 115 7.87 19.66 49.95
CA THR A 115 7.45 19.74 51.34
C THR A 115 7.40 21.22 51.77
N PRO A 116 6.28 21.74 52.28
CA PRO A 116 6.30 22.99 53.01
C PRO A 116 6.57 22.74 54.50
N THR A 117 7.68 23.30 54.96
CA THR A 117 8.05 23.55 56.35
C THR A 117 6.96 24.41 57.01
N LYS A 118 6.46 24.01 58.19
CA LYS A 118 5.64 24.88 59.05
C LYS A 118 6.55 25.58 60.07
N LEU A 119 6.35 26.89 60.19
CA LEU A 119 6.81 27.74 61.30
C LEU A 119 6.00 27.43 62.57
#